data_AF-A0A9C7Q0N7-F1
#
_entry.id   AF-A0A9C7Q0N7-F1
#
_cell.length_a   1.000
_cell.length_b   1.000
_cell.length_c   1.000
_cell.angle_alpha   90.00
_cell.angle_beta   90.00
_cell.angle_gamma   90.00
#
_symmetry.space_group_name_H-M   'P 1'
#
loop_
_entity.id
_entity.type
_entity.pdbx_description
1 polymer ?
#
loop_
_entity_poly.entity_id
_entity_poly.type
_entity_poly.pdbx_seq_one_letter_code
_entity_poly.pdbx_strand_id
1 'polypeptide(L)'
;MQRLFERVESVPVNPYISLRRYLYTVQQAYVHAKQYQREGNLEREALLLLRIATLVQKTVSKHPDYSKVQNANIIKEFRLYAQLAIKRLEEIKPLIDAQQNTCEILSTAGTMREELLPTILQESVCSATTSPNTLSSFGMKARTMQLHEEMLFVFESMAKKNTKNNRETCGILAGVLQNHLLVVTSLIIPKQTGMSDSCEMLNEEELFALQDKKNLMTLGWIHTHPQHSCFLSSVDVHTHAGFQWILPEAIAIVIAPTDRQRIGIFNLTHPGGLEYTMQCQQRGHHPHPERVPKGFLGEGKLFYENCHHVELIRDHSIRYEVYDLR
;
A
#
# COMPACT_ATOMS: atom_id res chain seq x y z
N MET A 1 15.43 12.97 11.71
CA MET A 1 14.88 13.10 10.32
C MET A 1 15.71 12.41 9.20
N GLN A 2 17.04 12.60 9.13
CA GLN A 2 17.89 12.12 8.01
C GLN A 2 17.77 10.61 7.71
N ARG A 3 17.73 9.77 8.75
CA ARG A 3 17.53 8.31 8.63
C ARG A 3 16.21 7.93 7.94
N LEU A 4 15.15 8.72 8.11
CA LEU A 4 13.88 8.47 7.42
C LEU A 4 13.97 8.82 5.94
N PHE A 5 14.74 9.84 5.59
CA PHE A 5 14.98 10.22 4.20
C PHE A 5 15.73 9.13 3.43
N GLU A 6 16.69 8.45 4.06
CA GLU A 6 17.42 7.31 3.46
C GLU A 6 16.52 6.11 3.15
N ARG A 7 15.37 5.99 3.83
CA ARG A 7 14.37 4.95 3.61
C ARG A 7 13.36 5.29 2.51
N VAL A 8 13.42 6.51 1.96
CA VAL A 8 12.53 6.92 0.88
C VAL A 8 13.06 6.38 -0.44
N GLU A 9 12.40 5.35 -0.95
CA GLU A 9 12.67 4.81 -2.27
C GLU A 9 12.43 5.86 -3.37
N SER A 10 13.39 6.00 -4.27
CA SER A 10 13.25 6.84 -5.46
C SER A 10 12.42 6.12 -6.52
N VAL A 11 11.30 6.71 -6.91
CA VAL A 11 10.47 6.19 -8.00
C VAL A 11 10.96 6.77 -9.33
N PRO A 12 11.44 5.95 -10.29
CA PRO A 12 11.84 6.45 -11.60
C PRO A 12 10.64 7.02 -12.35
N VAL A 13 10.90 7.98 -13.25
CA VAL A 13 9.84 8.58 -14.08
C VAL A 13 9.37 7.54 -15.08
N ASN A 14 8.11 7.14 -14.98
CA ASN A 14 7.45 6.40 -16.05
C ASN A 14 6.58 7.36 -16.89
N PRO A 15 6.95 7.66 -18.15
CA PRO A 15 6.24 8.60 -19.01
C PRO A 15 4.90 8.07 -19.54
N TYR A 16 4.59 6.78 -19.31
CA TYR A 16 3.33 6.15 -19.74
C TYR A 16 2.25 6.19 -18.67
N ILE A 17 2.63 6.48 -17.42
CA ILE A 17 1.68 6.72 -16.35
C ILE A 17 1.23 8.18 -16.44
N SER A 18 -0.07 8.39 -16.64
CA SER A 18 -0.61 9.75 -16.75
C SER A 18 -0.32 10.56 -15.48
N LEU A 19 -0.16 11.88 -15.63
CA LEU A 19 -0.02 12.78 -14.47
C LEU A 19 -1.22 12.69 -13.51
N ARG A 20 -2.41 12.35 -14.01
CA ARG A 20 -3.61 12.10 -13.18
C ARG A 20 -3.41 10.93 -12.23
N ARG A 21 -2.80 9.83 -12.69
CA ARG A 21 -2.49 8.68 -11.83
C ARG A 21 -1.45 9.02 -10.76
N TYR A 22 -0.39 9.75 -11.11
CA TYR A 22 0.55 10.24 -10.10
C TYR A 22 -0.12 11.18 -9.09
N LEU A 23 -1.07 12.02 -9.53
CA LEU A 23 -1.81 12.92 -8.65
C LEU A 23 -2.66 12.12 -7.66
N TYR A 24 -3.38 11.11 -8.15
CA TYR A 24 -4.14 10.20 -7.30
C TYR A 24 -3.24 9.53 -6.24
N THR A 25 -2.05 9.04 -6.62
CA THR A 25 -1.06 8.49 -5.66
C THR A 25 -0.65 9.51 -4.60
N VAL A 26 -0.36 10.75 -4.98
CA VAL A 26 0.01 11.83 -4.04
C VAL A 26 -1.15 12.16 -3.09
N GLN A 27 -2.35 12.28 -3.61
CA GLN A 27 -3.57 12.55 -2.86
C GLN A 27 -3.84 11.44 -1.83
N GLN A 28 -3.77 10.17 -2.24
CA GLN A 28 -3.94 9.02 -1.36
C GLN A 28 -2.82 8.95 -0.29
N ALA A 29 -1.56 9.16 -0.68
CA ALA A 29 -0.46 9.20 0.28
C ALA A 29 -0.65 10.30 1.34
N TYR A 30 -1.20 11.45 0.95
CA TYR A 30 -1.49 12.54 1.88
C TYR A 30 -2.62 12.19 2.85
N VAL A 31 -3.70 11.56 2.36
CA VAL A 31 -4.79 11.04 3.21
C VAL A 31 -4.25 10.03 4.24
N HIS A 32 -3.37 9.12 3.81
CA HIS A 32 -2.75 8.15 4.71
C HIS A 32 -1.85 8.84 5.75
N ALA A 33 -1.08 9.86 5.36
CA ALA A 33 -0.28 10.65 6.30
C ALA A 33 -1.14 11.33 7.37
N LYS A 34 -2.29 11.91 6.98
CA LYS A 34 -3.26 12.49 7.95
C LYS A 34 -3.82 11.44 8.91
N GLN A 35 -3.99 10.19 8.47
CA GLN A 35 -4.42 9.14 9.39
C GLN A 35 -3.32 8.73 10.37
N TYR A 36 -2.07 8.63 9.92
CA TYR A 36 -0.94 8.39 10.82
C TYR A 36 -0.74 9.53 11.82
N GLN A 37 -0.98 10.77 11.40
CA GLN A 37 -1.01 11.92 12.30
C GLN A 37 -2.04 11.73 13.43
N ARG A 38 -3.26 11.27 13.12
CA ARG A 38 -4.32 11.03 14.11
C ARG A 38 -3.96 9.89 15.09
N GLU A 39 -3.25 8.88 14.61
CA GLU A 39 -2.73 7.77 15.43
C GLU A 39 -1.46 8.15 16.23
N GLY A 40 -0.91 9.35 16.03
CA GLY A 40 0.36 9.77 16.64
C GLY A 40 1.59 9.01 16.10
N ASN A 41 1.48 8.34 14.95
CA ASN A 41 2.59 7.61 14.34
C ASN A 41 3.45 8.56 13.48
N LEU A 42 4.31 9.31 14.16
CA LEU A 42 5.17 10.33 13.54
C LEU A 42 6.10 9.77 12.47
N GLU A 43 6.57 8.53 12.64
CA GLU A 43 7.50 7.89 11.72
C GLU A 43 6.84 7.60 10.37
N ARG A 44 5.67 6.94 10.38
CA ARG A 44 4.92 6.63 9.15
C ARG A 44 4.32 7.87 8.51
N GLU A 45 3.89 8.85 9.32
CA GLU A 45 3.49 10.17 8.85
C GLU A 45 4.64 10.84 8.07
N ALA A 46 5.81 11.01 8.69
CA ALA A 46 6.96 11.65 8.06
C ALA A 46 7.41 10.94 6.79
N LEU A 47 7.44 9.60 6.80
CA LEU A 47 7.86 8.85 5.63
C LEU A 47 6.95 9.11 4.42
N LEU A 48 5.63 9.13 4.60
CA LEU A 48 4.71 9.43 3.51
C LEU A 48 4.83 10.87 3.02
N LEU A 49 5.02 11.83 3.92
CA LEU A 49 5.23 13.23 3.55
C LEU A 49 6.54 13.41 2.75
N LEU A 50 7.62 12.74 3.16
CA LEU A 50 8.89 12.73 2.42
C LEU A 50 8.75 12.06 1.06
N ARG A 51 7.98 10.97 0.97
CA ARG A 51 7.65 10.29 -0.29
C ARG A 51 6.89 11.21 -1.24
N ILE A 52 5.89 11.96 -0.76
CA ILE A 52 5.16 12.95 -1.56
C ILE A 52 6.12 14.01 -2.10
N ALA A 53 6.90 14.65 -1.23
CA ALA A 53 7.84 15.71 -1.62
C ALA A 53 8.85 15.19 -2.65
N THR A 54 9.40 14.00 -2.42
CA THR A 54 10.39 13.37 -3.31
C THR A 54 9.77 12.96 -4.65
N LEU A 55 8.58 12.37 -4.66
CA LEU A 55 7.86 11.99 -5.88
C LEU A 55 7.57 13.22 -6.74
N VAL A 56 7.06 14.30 -6.15
CA VAL A 56 6.77 15.55 -6.88
C VAL A 56 8.06 16.18 -7.43
N GLN A 57 9.10 16.25 -6.61
CA GLN A 57 10.35 16.92 -6.99
C GLN A 57 11.21 16.10 -7.97
N LYS A 58 11.36 14.79 -7.77
CA LYS A 58 12.31 13.96 -8.53
C LYS A 58 11.67 13.20 -9.69
N THR A 59 10.36 12.93 -9.61
CA THR A 59 9.64 12.11 -10.58
C THR A 59 8.69 12.95 -11.43
N VAL A 60 7.70 13.59 -10.81
CA VAL A 60 6.66 14.35 -11.53
C VAL A 60 7.23 15.53 -12.32
N SER A 61 8.18 16.27 -11.74
CA SER A 61 8.84 17.42 -12.41
C SER A 61 9.57 17.07 -13.71
N LYS A 62 9.95 15.79 -13.88
CA LYS A 62 10.68 15.27 -15.03
C LYS A 62 9.76 14.55 -16.02
N HIS A 63 8.46 14.46 -15.72
CA HIS A 63 7.49 13.81 -16.61
C HIS A 63 7.32 14.62 -17.91
N PRO A 64 7.27 13.98 -19.10
CA PRO A 64 7.21 14.69 -20.39
C PRO A 64 5.97 15.61 -20.51
N ASP A 65 4.88 15.24 -19.84
CA ASP A 65 3.65 16.02 -19.86
C ASP A 65 3.60 17.16 -18.84
N TYR A 66 4.64 17.32 -17.99
CA TYR A 66 4.65 18.29 -16.89
C TYR A 66 4.50 19.73 -17.39
N SER A 67 5.15 20.08 -18.51
CA SER A 67 5.16 21.44 -19.07
C SER A 67 3.98 21.72 -20.01
N LYS A 68 3.09 20.75 -20.26
CA LYS A 68 1.94 20.94 -21.17
C LYS A 68 0.87 21.81 -20.52
N VAL A 69 0.41 22.85 -21.22
CA VAL A 69 -0.57 23.84 -20.72
C VAL A 69 -1.86 23.18 -20.21
N GLN A 70 -2.34 22.14 -20.90
CA GLN A 70 -3.53 21.38 -20.50
C GLN A 70 -3.44 20.75 -19.10
N ASN A 71 -2.22 20.53 -18.58
CA ASN A 71 -1.99 19.93 -17.27
C ASN A 71 -1.74 20.97 -16.17
N ALA A 72 -1.87 22.27 -16.45
CA ALA A 72 -1.56 23.33 -15.49
C ALA A 72 -2.31 23.19 -14.17
N ASN A 73 -3.57 22.73 -14.18
CA ASN A 73 -4.35 22.49 -12.95
C ASN A 73 -3.80 21.32 -12.13
N ILE A 74 -3.48 20.19 -12.79
CA ILE A 74 -2.87 19.03 -12.15
C ILE A 74 -1.52 19.42 -11.52
N ILE A 75 -0.71 20.24 -12.21
CA ILE A 75 0.56 20.72 -11.67
C ILE A 75 0.38 21.64 -10.47
N LYS A 76 -0.66 22.49 -10.45
CA LYS A 76 -1.00 23.30 -9.28
C LYS A 76 -1.32 22.42 -8.07
N GLU A 77 -2.07 21.34 -8.25
CA GLU A 77 -2.37 20.40 -7.17
C GLU A 77 -1.13 19.68 -6.65
N PHE A 78 -0.24 19.20 -7.53
CA PHE A 78 1.02 18.60 -7.09
C PHE A 78 1.83 19.56 -6.20
N ARG A 79 1.91 20.83 -6.60
CA ARG A 79 2.61 21.86 -5.82
C ARG A 79 1.94 22.10 -4.47
N LEU A 80 0.60 22.13 -4.44
CA LEU A 80 -0.16 22.26 -3.20
C LEU A 80 0.15 21.12 -2.24
N TYR A 81 0.06 19.86 -2.67
CA TYR A 81 0.35 18.70 -1.81
C TYR A 81 1.81 18.64 -1.37
N ALA A 82 2.76 18.99 -2.24
CA ALA A 82 4.17 19.08 -1.85
C ALA A 82 4.41 20.17 -0.80
N GLN A 83 3.78 21.34 -0.94
CA GLN A 83 3.86 22.43 0.04
C GLN A 83 3.23 22.03 1.38
N LEU A 84 2.05 21.40 1.36
CA LEU A 84 1.41 20.88 2.57
C LEU A 84 2.29 19.82 3.25
N ALA A 85 2.92 18.94 2.48
CA ALA A 85 3.81 17.92 3.00
C ALA A 85 5.07 18.51 3.64
N ILE A 86 5.73 19.45 2.97
CA ILE A 86 6.93 20.13 3.47
C ILE A 86 6.61 20.92 4.74
N LYS A 87 5.53 21.71 4.74
CA LYS A 87 5.09 22.45 5.92
C LYS A 87 4.88 21.51 7.11
N ARG A 88 4.19 20.38 6.88
CA ARG A 88 3.94 19.41 7.94
C ARG A 88 5.23 18.73 8.43
N LEU A 89 6.17 18.44 7.53
CA LEU A 89 7.49 17.92 7.88
C LEU A 89 8.28 18.87 8.78
N GLU A 90 8.23 20.18 8.51
CA GLU A 90 8.87 21.19 9.35
C GLU A 90 8.28 21.22 10.77
N GLU A 91 6.97 21.05 10.90
CA GLU A 91 6.27 20.98 12.19
C GLU A 91 6.64 19.72 13.00
N ILE A 92 6.76 18.56 12.36
CA ILE A 92 7.04 17.28 13.06
C ILE A 92 8.53 16.98 13.24
N LYS A 93 9.41 17.66 12.51
CA LYS A 93 10.87 17.51 12.61
C LYS A 93 11.39 17.56 14.06
N PRO A 94 11.08 18.59 14.88
CA PRO A 94 11.57 18.63 16.26
C PRO A 94 11.06 17.47 17.12
N LEU A 95 9.84 16.99 16.87
CA LEU A 95 9.26 15.86 17.61
C LEU A 95 9.99 14.55 17.32
N ILE A 96 10.31 14.31 16.05
CA ILE A 96 11.05 13.12 15.62
C ILE A 96 12.47 13.13 16.17
N ASP A 97 13.16 14.27 16.06
CA ASP A 97 14.53 14.39 16.55
C ASP A 97 14.58 14.22 18.09
N ALA A 98 13.57 14.71 18.82
CA ALA A 98 13.43 14.47 20.26
C ALA A 98 13.15 12.98 20.60
N GLN A 99 12.29 12.31 19.83
CA GLN A 99 12.00 10.88 20.02
C GLN A 99 13.24 10.01 19.78
N GLN A 100 14.06 10.36 18.78
CA GLN A 100 15.31 9.67 18.47
C GLN A 100 16.33 9.83 19.61
N ASN A 101 16.57 11.07 20.07
CA ASN A 101 17.47 11.34 21.19
C ASN A 101 17.04 10.59 22.45
N THR A 102 15.73 10.54 22.73
CA THR A 102 15.20 9.82 23.90
C THR A 102 15.43 8.32 23.80
N CYS A 103 15.19 7.70 22.64
CA CYS A 103 15.47 6.28 22.42
C CYS A 103 16.97 5.96 22.53
N GLU A 104 17.85 6.81 22.00
CA GLU A 104 19.31 6.61 22.09
C GLU A 104 19.81 6.72 23.53
N ILE A 105 19.27 7.64 24.33
CA ILE A 105 19.57 7.75 25.76
C ILE A 105 19.10 6.49 26.49
N LEU A 106 17.88 6.02 26.22
CA LEU A 106 17.33 4.81 26.85
C LEU A 106 18.08 3.54 26.45
N SER A 107 18.49 3.41 25.18
CA SER A 107 19.30 2.27 24.74
C SER A 107 20.68 2.28 25.38
N THR A 108 21.33 3.45 25.43
CA THR A 108 22.64 3.61 26.09
C THR A 108 22.53 3.33 27.59
N ALA A 109 21.50 3.83 28.26
CA ALA A 109 21.23 3.54 29.67
C ALA A 109 20.89 2.05 29.92
N GLY A 110 20.23 1.39 28.98
CA GLY A 110 19.96 -0.05 29.00
C GLY A 110 21.23 -0.88 28.88
N THR A 111 22.11 -0.54 27.93
CA THR A 111 23.42 -1.18 27.75
C THR A 111 24.34 -0.94 28.96
N MET A 112 24.35 0.27 29.52
CA MET A 112 25.10 0.53 30.76
C MET A 112 24.53 -0.22 31.98
N ARG A 113 23.21 -0.47 32.03
CA ARG A 113 22.60 -1.31 33.08
C ARG A 113 22.97 -2.79 32.94
N GLU A 114 23.07 -3.32 31.72
CA GLU A 114 23.53 -4.69 31.46
C GLU A 114 25.01 -4.87 31.80
N GLU A 115 25.86 -3.86 31.56
CA GLU A 115 27.28 -3.91 31.93
C GLU A 115 27.53 -3.82 33.45
N LEU A 116 26.54 -3.34 34.23
CA LEU A 116 26.64 -3.17 35.69
C LEU A 116 26.11 -4.35 36.51
N LEU A 117 25.56 -5.40 35.88
CA LEU A 117 25.07 -6.62 36.56
C LEU A 117 25.87 -7.86 36.12
N PRO A 118 26.95 -8.23 36.83
CA PRO A 118 27.58 -9.54 36.62
C PRO A 118 26.71 -10.64 37.25
N THR A 119 26.24 -11.54 36.39
CA THR A 119 25.90 -12.96 36.62
C THR A 119 25.57 -13.40 38.05
N ILE A 120 24.28 -13.52 38.40
CA ILE A 120 23.73 -14.70 39.11
C ILE A 120 22.25 -14.90 38.70
N LEU A 121 21.94 -16.16 38.34
CA LEU A 121 20.65 -16.81 38.08
C LEU A 121 20.26 -17.01 36.61
N GLN A 122 20.92 -18.03 36.06
CA GLN A 122 20.40 -18.91 35.01
C GLN A 122 19.22 -19.75 35.55
N GLU A 123 18.32 -20.12 34.64
CA GLU A 123 17.16 -21.03 34.78
C GLU A 123 15.76 -20.39 34.91
N SER A 124 15.15 -20.12 33.74
CA SER A 124 13.79 -20.60 33.39
C SER A 124 13.51 -20.22 31.93
N VAL A 125 14.01 -21.04 31.00
CA VAL A 125 13.66 -20.92 29.57
C VAL A 125 12.26 -21.54 29.39
N CYS A 126 11.23 -20.70 29.42
CA CYS A 126 9.94 -21.07 28.85
C CYS A 126 10.03 -20.93 27.34
N SER A 127 9.99 -22.08 26.68
CA SER A 127 9.87 -22.27 25.24
C SER A 127 8.65 -21.54 24.68
N ALA A 128 8.86 -20.38 24.08
CA ALA A 128 7.91 -19.81 23.13
C ALA A 128 8.48 -20.01 21.73
N THR A 129 8.05 -21.09 21.09
CA THR A 129 8.18 -21.30 19.64
C THR A 129 7.63 -20.09 18.91
N THR A 130 8.51 -19.20 18.46
CA THR A 130 8.16 -18.01 17.70
C THR A 130 8.25 -18.39 16.22
N SER A 131 7.09 -18.49 15.58
CA SER A 131 6.98 -18.63 14.12
C SER A 131 7.72 -17.48 13.41
N PRO A 132 8.20 -17.67 12.17
CA PRO A 132 8.98 -16.64 11.48
C PRO A 132 8.07 -15.44 11.16
N ASN A 133 8.24 -14.35 11.89
CA ASN A 133 7.48 -13.11 11.72
C ASN A 133 7.90 -12.39 10.44
N THR A 134 6.92 -12.06 9.59
CA THR A 134 7.08 -11.25 8.38
C THR A 134 7.31 -9.78 8.79
N LEU A 135 8.58 -9.36 8.80
CA LEU A 135 8.99 -7.98 9.03
C LEU A 135 8.67 -7.15 7.78
N SER A 136 7.89 -6.08 7.92
CA SER A 136 7.62 -5.15 6.80
C SER A 136 8.83 -4.25 6.55
N SER A 137 8.81 -3.59 5.38
CA SER A 137 9.69 -2.54 4.82
C SER A 137 10.44 -1.57 5.75
N PHE A 138 10.00 -1.46 6.99
CA PHE A 138 10.43 -0.44 7.93
C PHE A 138 11.05 -0.99 9.21
N GLY A 139 11.29 -2.30 9.28
CA GLY A 139 11.58 -2.97 10.55
C GLY A 139 10.36 -3.01 11.47
N MET A 140 9.16 -2.78 10.93
CA MET A 140 7.91 -2.79 11.66
C MET A 140 7.12 -4.05 11.28
N LYS A 141 6.46 -4.67 12.25
CA LYS A 141 5.52 -5.76 11.99
C LYS A 141 4.34 -5.22 11.17
N ALA A 142 3.90 -5.97 10.16
CA ALA A 142 2.67 -5.65 9.43
C ALA A 142 1.49 -5.60 10.41
N ARG A 143 0.66 -4.57 10.31
CA ARG A 143 -0.58 -4.50 11.09
C ARG A 143 -1.59 -5.52 10.57
N THR A 144 -2.37 -6.05 11.50
CA THR A 144 -3.56 -6.83 11.14
C THR A 144 -4.53 -5.98 10.33
N MET A 145 -5.09 -6.57 9.29
CA MET A 145 -6.18 -6.02 8.50
C MET A 145 -7.41 -6.93 8.62
N GLN A 146 -8.54 -6.38 9.00
CA GLN A 146 -9.80 -7.11 9.04
C GLN A 146 -10.66 -6.81 7.82
N LEU A 147 -11.19 -7.86 7.22
CA LEU A 147 -12.09 -7.83 6.07
C LEU A 147 -13.28 -8.73 6.34
N HIS A 148 -14.50 -8.19 6.26
CA HIS A 148 -15.70 -9.00 6.36
C HIS A 148 -15.84 -9.92 5.13
N GLU A 149 -15.96 -11.24 5.35
CA GLU A 149 -15.97 -12.25 4.28
C GLU A 149 -17.12 -12.04 3.28
N GLU A 150 -18.26 -11.52 3.75
CA GLU A 150 -19.41 -11.17 2.89
C GLU A 150 -19.09 -10.18 1.78
N MET A 151 -18.11 -9.28 1.97
CA MET A 151 -17.68 -8.35 0.92
C MET A 151 -17.18 -9.06 -0.34
N LEU A 152 -16.56 -10.24 -0.20
CA LEU A 152 -16.09 -11.04 -1.34
C LEU A 152 -17.26 -11.53 -2.19
N PHE A 153 -18.33 -12.03 -1.54
CA PHE A 153 -19.53 -12.52 -2.21
C PHE A 153 -20.35 -11.38 -2.81
N VAL A 154 -20.44 -10.24 -2.13
CA VAL A 154 -21.10 -9.04 -2.64
C VAL A 154 -20.38 -8.53 -3.88
N PHE A 155 -19.06 -8.42 -3.85
CA PHE A 155 -18.27 -8.03 -5.01
C PHE A 155 -18.47 -8.99 -6.19
N GLU A 156 -18.38 -10.30 -5.96
CA GLU A 156 -18.61 -11.32 -7.00
C GLU A 156 -20.01 -11.19 -7.63
N SER A 157 -21.03 -10.92 -6.81
CA SER A 157 -22.40 -10.67 -7.29
C SER A 157 -22.49 -9.42 -8.18
N MET A 158 -21.82 -8.32 -7.80
CA MET A 158 -21.79 -7.07 -8.57
C MET A 158 -20.99 -7.19 -9.89
N ALA A 159 -19.98 -8.06 -9.92
CA ALA A 159 -19.15 -8.35 -11.09
C ALA A 159 -19.80 -9.37 -12.05
N LYS A 160 -20.78 -10.17 -11.58
CA LYS A 160 -21.37 -11.31 -12.29
C LYS A 160 -21.71 -11.07 -13.76
N LYS A 161 -22.28 -9.90 -14.10
CA LYS A 161 -22.63 -9.57 -15.49
C LYS A 161 -21.38 -9.46 -16.38
N ASN A 162 -20.33 -8.80 -15.89
CA ASN A 162 -19.07 -8.66 -16.62
C ASN A 162 -18.33 -10.00 -16.70
N THR A 163 -18.26 -10.73 -15.58
CA THR A 163 -17.63 -12.05 -15.52
C THR A 163 -18.25 -13.02 -16.53
N LYS A 164 -19.58 -13.06 -16.65
CA LYS A 164 -20.29 -13.87 -17.67
C LYS A 164 -19.92 -13.50 -19.11
N ASN A 165 -19.56 -12.24 -19.35
CA ASN A 165 -19.17 -11.73 -20.66
C ASN A 165 -17.64 -11.74 -20.86
N ASN A 166 -16.90 -12.51 -20.04
CA ASN A 166 -15.44 -12.56 -20.05
C ASN A 166 -14.79 -11.17 -19.92
N ARG A 167 -15.31 -10.35 -19.01
CA ARG A 167 -14.74 -9.04 -18.67
C ARG A 167 -14.40 -8.99 -17.20
N GLU A 168 -13.20 -8.51 -16.91
CA GLU A 168 -12.78 -8.22 -15.55
C GLU A 168 -13.61 -7.07 -14.96
N THR A 169 -13.68 -7.04 -13.64
CA THR A 169 -14.25 -5.95 -12.85
C THR A 169 -13.32 -5.76 -11.66
N CYS A 170 -13.07 -4.51 -11.27
CA CYS A 170 -12.29 -4.15 -10.10
C CYS A 170 -13.10 -3.32 -9.10
N GLY A 171 -12.65 -3.30 -7.86
CA GLY A 171 -13.18 -2.52 -6.76
C GLY A 171 -12.07 -2.12 -5.80
N ILE A 172 -12.30 -1.04 -5.06
CA ILE A 172 -11.40 -0.53 -4.03
C ILE A 172 -11.89 -0.96 -2.67
N LEU A 173 -10.98 -1.52 -1.87
CA LEU A 173 -11.19 -1.82 -0.46
C LEU A 173 -10.74 -0.60 0.32
N ALA A 174 -11.70 0.14 0.87
CA ALA A 174 -11.45 1.36 1.62
C ALA A 174 -11.87 1.19 3.08
N GLY A 175 -11.21 1.91 3.98
CA GLY A 175 -11.43 1.70 5.40
C GLY A 175 -10.70 2.67 6.30
N VAL A 176 -10.56 2.26 7.55
CA VAL A 176 -9.98 3.10 8.61
C VAL A 176 -8.83 2.38 9.30
N LEU A 177 -7.93 3.18 9.87
CA LEU A 177 -6.92 2.73 10.82
C LEU A 177 -7.32 3.22 12.20
N GLN A 178 -7.48 2.31 13.15
CA GLN A 178 -7.83 2.65 14.52
C GLN A 178 -7.14 1.71 15.50
N ASN A 179 -6.43 2.26 16.48
CA ASN A 179 -5.69 1.49 17.49
C ASN A 179 -4.75 0.46 16.85
N HIS A 180 -4.01 0.88 15.83
CA HIS A 180 -3.10 0.04 15.05
C HIS A 180 -3.76 -1.13 14.27
N LEU A 181 -5.09 -1.20 14.22
CA LEU A 181 -5.85 -2.16 13.43
C LEU A 181 -6.37 -1.51 12.14
N LEU A 182 -6.12 -2.14 11.00
CA LEU A 182 -6.73 -1.74 9.72
C LEU A 182 -8.06 -2.46 9.58
N VAL A 183 -9.14 -1.73 9.32
CA VAL A 183 -10.48 -2.31 9.16
C VAL A 183 -11.05 -1.86 7.83
N VAL A 184 -11.34 -2.82 6.94
CA VAL A 184 -12.03 -2.54 5.68
C VAL A 184 -13.51 -2.34 5.98
N THR A 185 -13.99 -1.11 5.76
CA THR A 185 -15.38 -0.70 6.06
C THR A 185 -16.16 -0.29 4.83
N SER A 186 -15.54 -0.25 3.65
CA SER A 186 -16.18 0.21 2.42
C SER A 186 -15.67 -0.57 1.21
N LEU A 187 -16.59 -1.12 0.42
CA LEU A 187 -16.32 -1.62 -0.92
C LEU A 187 -16.79 -0.58 -1.93
N ILE A 188 -15.88 -0.04 -2.74
CA ILE A 188 -16.18 0.98 -3.75
C ILE A 188 -15.98 0.38 -5.14
N ILE A 189 -17.01 0.38 -5.98
CA ILE A 189 -16.91 -0.03 -7.38
C ILE A 189 -16.79 1.23 -8.23
N PRO A 190 -15.59 1.60 -8.69
CA PRO A 190 -15.40 2.81 -9.48
C PRO A 190 -16.01 2.66 -10.88
N LYS A 191 -16.22 3.79 -11.58
CA LYS A 191 -16.35 3.76 -13.05
C LYS A 191 -15.13 3.07 -13.63
N GLN A 192 -15.32 2.20 -14.60
CA GLN A 192 -14.25 1.35 -15.10
C GLN A 192 -14.56 0.76 -16.47
N THR A 193 -13.51 0.41 -17.22
CA THR A 193 -13.62 -0.39 -18.44
C THR A 193 -12.87 -1.71 -18.23
N GLY A 194 -13.60 -2.82 -18.28
CA GLY A 194 -13.04 -4.17 -18.20
C GLY A 194 -12.84 -4.81 -19.59
N MET A 195 -11.69 -5.44 -19.78
CA MET A 195 -11.35 -6.36 -20.86
C MET A 195 -11.20 -7.78 -20.31
N SER A 196 -10.78 -8.75 -21.11
CA SER A 196 -10.65 -10.15 -20.67
C SER A 196 -9.49 -10.39 -19.71
N ASP A 197 -8.49 -9.51 -19.72
CA ASP A 197 -7.19 -9.65 -19.05
C ASP A 197 -6.75 -8.37 -18.32
N SER A 198 -7.64 -7.39 -18.21
CA SER A 198 -7.37 -6.12 -17.52
C SER A 198 -8.64 -5.35 -17.19
N CYS A 199 -8.55 -4.49 -16.18
CA CYS A 199 -9.59 -3.53 -15.84
C CYS A 199 -9.00 -2.16 -15.52
N GLU A 200 -9.46 -1.13 -16.23
CA GLU A 200 -9.01 0.25 -16.06
C GLU A 200 -10.07 1.06 -15.29
N MET A 201 -9.69 1.60 -14.13
CA MET A 201 -10.53 2.57 -13.42
C MET A 201 -10.60 3.88 -14.21
N LEU A 202 -11.78 4.49 -14.21
CA LEU A 202 -12.07 5.77 -14.82
C LEU A 202 -12.50 6.75 -13.73
N ASN A 203 -12.21 8.04 -13.96
CA ASN A 203 -12.66 9.13 -13.10
C ASN A 203 -12.18 9.00 -11.64
N GLU A 204 -10.87 8.82 -11.44
CA GLU A 204 -10.26 8.69 -10.11
C GLU A 204 -10.51 9.91 -9.19
N GLU A 205 -10.85 11.07 -9.76
CA GLU A 205 -11.25 12.27 -9.01
C GLU A 205 -12.55 12.06 -8.21
N GLU A 206 -13.54 11.38 -8.78
CA GLU A 206 -14.81 11.06 -8.12
C GLU A 206 -14.62 10.02 -7.00
N LEU A 207 -13.78 9.02 -7.26
CA LEU A 207 -13.35 8.03 -6.26
C LEU A 207 -12.65 8.72 -5.08
N PHE A 208 -11.68 9.61 -5.38
CA PHE A 208 -10.98 10.36 -4.35
C PHE A 208 -11.92 11.27 -3.54
N ALA A 209 -12.84 11.99 -4.21
CA ALA A 209 -13.80 12.86 -3.53
C ALA A 209 -14.72 12.09 -2.57
N LEU A 210 -15.15 10.88 -2.93
CA LEU A 210 -15.92 10.01 -2.03
C LEU A 210 -15.09 9.61 -0.81
N GLN A 211 -13.87 9.13 -1.02
CA GLN A 211 -12.99 8.71 0.05
C GLN A 211 -12.64 9.84 1.01
N ASP A 212 -12.28 11.01 0.48
CA ASP A 212 -11.94 12.20 1.29
C ASP A 212 -13.13 12.66 2.12
N LYS A 213 -14.33 12.77 1.51
CA LYS A 213 -15.57 13.12 2.22
C LYS A 213 -15.89 12.17 3.37
N LYS A 214 -15.56 10.89 3.21
CA LYS A 214 -15.82 9.83 4.19
C LYS A 214 -14.62 9.54 5.11
N ASN A 215 -13.50 10.24 4.94
CA ASN A 215 -12.23 10.00 5.64
C ASN A 215 -11.74 8.53 5.51
N LEU A 216 -11.87 7.93 4.32
CA LEU A 216 -11.49 6.54 4.07
C LEU A 216 -10.09 6.44 3.45
N MET A 217 -9.25 5.61 4.05
CA MET A 217 -7.97 5.17 3.47
C MET A 217 -8.21 4.10 2.41
N THR A 218 -7.32 4.04 1.42
CA THR A 218 -7.29 2.89 0.50
C THR A 218 -6.48 1.76 1.14
N LEU A 219 -7.13 0.63 1.44
CA LEU A 219 -6.50 -0.52 2.10
C LEU A 219 -6.11 -1.63 1.12
N GLY A 220 -6.62 -1.58 -0.10
CA GLY A 220 -6.32 -2.56 -1.13
C GLY A 220 -7.33 -2.48 -2.25
N TRP A 221 -7.36 -3.53 -3.05
CA TRP A 221 -8.26 -3.63 -4.18
C TRP A 221 -8.64 -5.09 -4.43
N ILE A 222 -9.74 -5.28 -5.14
CA ILE A 222 -10.29 -6.58 -5.48
C ILE A 222 -10.65 -6.61 -6.95
N HIS A 223 -10.36 -7.68 -7.67
CA HIS A 223 -10.78 -7.87 -9.06
C HIS A 223 -11.12 -9.32 -9.39
N THR A 224 -11.79 -9.51 -10.52
CA THR A 224 -12.14 -10.84 -11.03
C THR A 224 -11.23 -11.27 -12.16
N HIS A 225 -10.87 -12.55 -12.20
CA HIS A 225 -10.31 -13.25 -13.35
C HIS A 225 -11.37 -14.20 -13.94
N PRO A 226 -12.15 -13.79 -14.96
CA PRO A 226 -13.32 -14.58 -15.40
C PRO A 226 -12.99 -15.97 -15.94
N GLN A 227 -11.83 -16.11 -16.62
CA GLN A 227 -11.37 -17.35 -17.25
C GLN A 227 -9.93 -17.72 -16.88
N HIS A 228 -9.24 -16.86 -16.13
CA HIS A 228 -7.87 -17.09 -15.70
C HIS A 228 -7.83 -17.72 -14.31
N SER A 229 -6.70 -18.34 -13.98
CA SER A 229 -6.44 -18.84 -12.63
C SER A 229 -6.26 -17.70 -11.63
N CYS A 230 -6.24 -18.02 -10.35
CA CYS A 230 -6.07 -17.11 -9.25
C CYS A 230 -4.59 -16.79 -9.01
N PHE A 231 -4.08 -15.75 -9.66
CA PHE A 231 -2.71 -15.27 -9.52
C PHE A 231 -2.66 -13.76 -9.76
N LEU A 232 -1.54 -13.09 -9.47
CA LEU A 232 -1.33 -11.70 -9.90
C LEU A 232 -0.70 -11.70 -11.30
N SER A 233 -1.43 -11.17 -12.27
CA SER A 233 -0.91 -10.89 -13.61
C SER A 233 0.18 -9.79 -13.57
N SER A 234 0.88 -9.58 -14.68
CA SER A 234 1.85 -8.47 -14.76
C SER A 234 1.19 -7.11 -14.51
N VAL A 235 -0.02 -6.91 -15.05
CA VAL A 235 -0.78 -5.67 -14.85
C VAL A 235 -1.16 -5.52 -13.37
N ASP A 236 -1.52 -6.62 -12.71
CA ASP A 236 -1.90 -6.62 -11.29
C ASP A 236 -0.70 -6.33 -10.40
N VAL A 237 0.46 -6.90 -10.70
CA VAL A 237 1.73 -6.65 -9.99
C VAL A 237 2.07 -5.16 -10.02
N HIS A 238 2.04 -4.54 -11.20
CA HIS A 238 2.32 -3.09 -11.34
C HIS A 238 1.27 -2.22 -10.66
N THR A 239 -0.01 -2.60 -10.77
CA THR A 239 -1.11 -1.89 -10.09
C THR A 239 -0.96 -1.97 -8.58
N HIS A 240 -0.70 -3.17 -8.06
CA HIS A 240 -0.56 -3.43 -6.63
C HIS A 240 0.69 -2.79 -6.03
N ALA A 241 1.80 -2.72 -6.77
CA ALA A 241 3.00 -2.00 -6.33
C ALA A 241 2.70 -0.55 -5.96
N GLY A 242 1.83 0.14 -6.72
CA GLY A 242 1.39 1.50 -6.41
C GLY A 242 0.64 1.60 -5.07
N PHE A 243 -0.29 0.67 -4.81
CA PHE A 243 -1.01 0.62 -3.53
C PHE A 243 -0.06 0.30 -2.36
N GLN A 244 0.80 -0.70 -2.53
CA GLN A 244 1.70 -1.17 -1.48
C GLN A 244 2.83 -0.19 -1.17
N TRP A 245 3.22 0.63 -2.15
CA TRP A 245 4.14 1.76 -1.94
C TRP A 245 3.56 2.79 -0.97
N ILE A 246 2.24 3.04 -0.98
CA ILE A 246 1.58 3.94 -0.02
C ILE A 246 1.36 3.24 1.33
N LEU A 247 0.84 2.01 1.29
CA LEU A 247 0.47 1.24 2.48
C LEU A 247 1.15 -0.13 2.42
N PRO A 248 2.16 -0.43 3.25
CA PRO A 248 2.86 -1.72 3.21
C PRO A 248 1.94 -2.93 3.40
N GLU A 249 0.86 -2.76 4.16
CA GLU A 249 -0.15 -3.79 4.41
C GLU A 249 -1.24 -3.88 3.33
N ALA A 250 -1.13 -3.12 2.24
CA ALA A 250 -2.13 -3.15 1.17
C ALA A 250 -2.27 -4.56 0.59
N ILE A 251 -3.49 -4.92 0.19
CA ILE A 251 -3.80 -6.24 -0.36
C ILE A 251 -4.38 -6.16 -1.78
N ALA A 252 -4.12 -7.19 -2.58
CA ALA A 252 -4.75 -7.44 -3.87
C ALA A 252 -5.56 -8.74 -3.79
N ILE A 253 -6.89 -8.64 -3.93
CA ILE A 253 -7.78 -9.81 -3.90
C ILE A 253 -8.15 -10.19 -5.33
N VAL A 254 -7.93 -11.45 -5.68
CA VAL A 254 -8.33 -12.02 -6.98
C VAL A 254 -9.46 -13.01 -6.75
N ILE A 255 -10.57 -12.84 -7.49
CA ILE A 255 -11.65 -13.82 -7.56
C ILE A 255 -11.62 -14.49 -8.95
N ALA A 256 -11.21 -15.76 -8.98
CA ALA A 256 -11.13 -16.60 -10.16
C ALA A 256 -12.18 -17.72 -10.12
N PRO A 257 -13.41 -17.51 -10.61
CA PRO A 257 -14.51 -18.46 -10.46
C PRO A 257 -14.28 -19.82 -11.13
N THR A 258 -13.40 -19.90 -12.13
CA THR A 258 -13.07 -21.14 -12.85
C THR A 258 -11.91 -21.91 -12.23
N ASP A 259 -11.19 -21.33 -11.27
CA ASP A 259 -10.04 -21.96 -10.64
C ASP A 259 -10.47 -22.80 -9.42
N ARG A 260 -9.68 -23.84 -9.10
CA ARG A 260 -9.82 -24.62 -7.88
C ARG A 260 -9.58 -23.76 -6.64
N GLN A 261 -8.57 -22.89 -6.68
CA GLN A 261 -8.38 -21.85 -5.67
C GLN A 261 -9.13 -20.60 -6.14
N ARG A 262 -10.42 -20.49 -5.79
CA ARG A 262 -11.27 -19.42 -6.30
C ARG A 262 -10.89 -18.01 -5.83
N ILE A 263 -10.28 -17.89 -4.65
CA ILE A 263 -9.97 -16.61 -4.03
C ILE A 263 -8.52 -16.63 -3.57
N GLY A 264 -7.79 -15.56 -3.92
CA GLY A 264 -6.44 -15.30 -3.47
C GLY A 264 -6.36 -13.89 -2.91
N ILE A 265 -5.61 -13.73 -1.83
CA ILE A 265 -5.34 -12.44 -1.19
C ILE A 265 -3.83 -12.31 -1.16
N PHE A 266 -3.29 -11.39 -1.96
CA PHE A 266 -1.86 -11.31 -2.25
C PHE A 266 -1.25 -9.97 -1.86
N ASN A 267 0.04 -10.01 -1.56
CA ASN A 267 0.91 -8.84 -1.45
C ASN A 267 2.25 -9.10 -2.18
N LEU A 268 2.87 -8.07 -2.72
CA LEU A 268 4.24 -8.18 -3.22
C LEU A 268 5.19 -8.44 -2.06
N THR A 269 6.20 -9.28 -2.27
CA THR A 269 7.23 -9.46 -1.24
C THR A 269 8.06 -8.20 -1.11
N HIS A 270 8.46 -7.90 0.12
CA HIS A 270 9.25 -6.71 0.40
C HIS A 270 10.17 -6.93 1.62
N PRO A 271 11.50 -6.70 1.49
CA PRO A 271 12.17 -6.33 0.26
C PRO A 271 12.13 -7.47 -0.77
N GLY A 272 11.93 -7.16 -2.04
CA GLY A 272 11.75 -8.15 -3.10
C GLY A 272 10.97 -7.65 -4.32
N GLY A 273 9.82 -8.28 -4.55
CA GLY A 273 8.99 -8.01 -5.73
C GLY A 273 8.51 -6.57 -5.81
N LEU A 274 8.27 -5.90 -4.68
CA LEU A 274 7.87 -4.50 -4.66
C LEU A 274 8.96 -3.60 -5.27
N GLU A 275 10.19 -3.65 -4.76
CA GLU A 275 11.29 -2.83 -5.26
C GLU A 275 11.66 -3.14 -6.70
N TYR A 276 11.61 -4.43 -7.06
CA TYR A 276 11.82 -4.83 -8.45
C TYR A 276 10.76 -4.20 -9.38
N THR A 277 9.49 -4.26 -8.98
CA THR A 277 8.38 -3.70 -9.76
C THR A 277 8.51 -2.20 -9.92
N MET A 278 8.83 -1.49 -8.83
CA MET A 278 8.99 -0.03 -8.84
C MET A 278 10.14 0.45 -9.73
N GLN A 279 11.11 -0.41 -10.04
CA GLN A 279 12.23 -0.12 -10.94
C GLN A 279 12.00 -0.64 -12.38
N CYS A 280 10.93 -1.39 -12.62
CA CYS A 280 10.66 -1.99 -13.92
C CYS A 280 10.33 -0.92 -14.97
N GLN A 281 10.99 -1.01 -16.13
CA GLN A 281 10.81 -0.11 -17.29
C GLN A 281 10.28 -0.85 -18.53
N GLN A 282 9.92 -2.13 -18.39
CA GLN A 282 9.37 -2.92 -19.49
C GLN A 282 7.99 -2.40 -19.91
N ARG A 283 7.67 -2.58 -21.19
CA ARG A 283 6.44 -2.04 -21.81
C ARG A 283 5.52 -3.17 -22.28
N GLY A 284 4.24 -2.83 -22.38
CA GLY A 284 3.20 -3.78 -22.76
C GLY A 284 3.03 -4.89 -21.71
N HIS A 285 2.29 -5.91 -22.07
CA HIS A 285 2.16 -7.10 -21.24
C HIS A 285 3.50 -7.86 -21.24
N HIS A 286 4.15 -7.95 -20.08
CA HIS A 286 5.47 -8.59 -19.92
C HIS A 286 5.50 -9.44 -18.65
N PRO A 287 6.18 -10.60 -18.64
CA PRO A 287 6.22 -11.44 -17.46
C PRO A 287 7.11 -10.83 -16.37
N HIS A 288 6.71 -11.02 -15.11
CA HIS A 288 7.61 -10.90 -13.97
C HIS A 288 8.04 -12.30 -13.52
N PRO A 289 9.26 -12.46 -12.98
CA PRO A 289 9.76 -13.76 -12.57
C PRO A 289 8.99 -14.27 -11.36
N GLU A 290 8.88 -15.59 -11.21
CA GLU A 290 8.24 -16.21 -10.03
C GLU A 290 8.98 -15.86 -8.72
N ARG A 291 10.30 -15.67 -8.83
CA ARG A 291 11.19 -15.32 -7.72
C ARG A 291 12.01 -14.09 -8.04
N VAL A 292 12.35 -13.34 -6.99
CA VAL A 292 13.16 -12.13 -7.09
C VAL A 292 14.53 -12.47 -7.72
N PRO A 293 14.93 -11.80 -8.82
CA PRO A 293 16.18 -12.08 -9.51
C PRO A 293 17.44 -11.80 -8.69
N LYS A 294 18.56 -12.36 -9.14
CA LYS A 294 19.86 -12.11 -8.52
C LYS A 294 20.24 -10.64 -8.56
N GLY A 295 20.87 -10.17 -7.48
CA GLY A 295 21.31 -8.77 -7.36
C GLY A 295 20.25 -7.77 -6.91
N PHE A 296 19.03 -8.24 -6.59
CA PHE A 296 18.01 -7.46 -5.90
C PHE A 296 17.90 -7.88 -4.44
N LEU A 297 17.50 -6.96 -3.56
CA LEU A 297 17.16 -7.31 -2.18
C LEU A 297 16.02 -8.34 -2.19
N GLY A 298 16.13 -9.38 -1.36
CA GLY A 298 15.16 -10.48 -1.36
C GLY A 298 15.37 -11.53 -2.46
N GLU A 299 16.55 -11.58 -3.09
CA GLU A 299 16.94 -12.63 -4.05
C GLU A 299 16.44 -14.03 -3.67
N GLY A 300 15.79 -14.71 -4.62
CA GLY A 300 15.29 -16.08 -4.45
C GLY A 300 13.98 -16.20 -3.67
N LYS A 301 13.49 -15.15 -3.00
CA LYS A 301 12.12 -15.13 -2.44
C LYS A 301 11.08 -15.12 -3.56
N LEU A 302 9.86 -15.55 -3.24
CA LEU A 302 8.73 -15.39 -4.16
C LEU A 302 8.55 -13.91 -4.51
N PHE A 303 8.06 -13.63 -5.70
CA PHE A 303 7.84 -12.26 -6.16
C PHE A 303 6.64 -11.60 -5.46
N TYR A 304 5.60 -12.38 -5.21
CA TYR A 304 4.47 -12.04 -4.36
C TYR A 304 4.06 -13.28 -3.57
N GLU A 305 3.31 -13.08 -2.49
CA GLU A 305 2.89 -14.14 -1.58
C GLU A 305 1.44 -13.95 -1.13
N ASN A 306 0.87 -14.98 -0.49
CA ASN A 306 -0.44 -14.83 0.15
C ASN A 306 -0.30 -13.94 1.38
N CYS A 307 -1.26 -13.05 1.61
CA CYS A 307 -1.26 -12.21 2.79
C CYS A 307 -1.48 -13.03 4.07
N HIS A 308 -0.59 -12.85 5.03
CA HIS A 308 -0.67 -13.49 6.35
C HIS A 308 -1.18 -12.55 7.44
N HIS A 309 -1.35 -11.27 7.14
CA HIS A 309 -1.83 -10.23 8.07
C HIS A 309 -3.31 -9.91 7.91
N VAL A 310 -4.06 -10.69 7.12
CA VAL A 310 -5.50 -10.47 6.89
C VAL A 310 -6.32 -11.45 7.73
N GLU A 311 -7.27 -10.91 8.49
CA GLU A 311 -8.28 -11.67 9.23
C GLU A 311 -9.63 -11.53 8.51
N LEU A 312 -10.16 -12.67 8.04
CA LEU A 312 -11.52 -12.74 7.48
C LEU A 312 -12.52 -12.86 8.62
N ILE A 313 -13.40 -11.87 8.73
CA ILE A 313 -14.42 -11.79 9.78
C ILE A 313 -15.77 -12.26 9.21
N ARG A 314 -16.46 -13.11 9.97
CA ARG A 314 -17.73 -13.74 9.57
C ARG A 314 -18.95 -13.20 10.31
N ASP A 315 -18.72 -12.58 11.46
CA ASP A 315 -19.78 -12.03 12.28
C ASP A 315 -19.97 -10.53 12.01
N HIS A 316 -21.02 -9.97 12.59
CA HIS A 316 -21.37 -8.57 12.42
C HIS A 316 -20.53 -7.61 13.30
N SER A 317 -19.35 -8.04 13.79
CA SER A 317 -18.45 -7.14 14.54
C SER A 317 -17.91 -6.01 13.67
N ILE A 318 -17.86 -6.22 12.34
CA ILE A 318 -17.49 -5.20 11.36
C ILE A 318 -18.71 -4.90 10.49
N ARG A 319 -19.10 -3.62 10.47
CA ARG A 319 -20.07 -3.11 9.49
C ARG A 319 -19.31 -2.55 8.30
N TYR A 320 -19.84 -2.79 7.10
CA TYR A 320 -19.30 -2.20 5.87
C TYR A 320 -20.41 -1.60 5.02
N GLU A 321 -20.03 -0.65 4.16
CA GLU A 321 -20.89 -0.03 3.17
C GLU A 321 -20.40 -0.37 1.75
N VAL A 322 -21.32 -0.34 0.78
CA VAL A 322 -21.01 -0.58 -0.63
C VAL A 322 -21.39 0.66 -1.44
N TYR A 323 -20.46 1.13 -2.26
CA TYR A 323 -20.64 2.29 -3.11
C TYR A 323 -20.43 1.88 -4.56
N ASP A 324 -21.48 1.95 -5.38
CA ASP A 324 -21.38 1.70 -6.83
C ASP A 324 -21.37 3.03 -7.58
N LEU A 325 -20.25 3.35 -8.24
CA LEU A 325 -20.06 4.60 -8.98
C LEU A 325 -20.21 4.41 -10.50
N ARG A 326 -20.48 3.19 -10.99
CA ARG A 326 -20.47 2.85 -12.42
C ARG A 326 -21.49 3.59 -13.28
#